data_AF-A0A962PGI1-F1
#
_entry.id   AF-A0A962PGI1-F1
#
_cell.length_a   1.000
_cell.length_b   1.000
_cell.length_c   1.000
_cell.angle_alpha   90.00
_cell.angle_beta   90.00
_cell.angle_gamma   90.00
#
_symmetry.space_group_name_H-M   'P 1'
#
loop_
_entity.id
_entity.type
_entity.pdbx_description
1 polymer ?
#
loop_
_entity_poly.entity_id
_entity_poly.type
_entity_poly.pdbx_seq_one_letter_code
_entity_poly.pdbx_strand_id
1 'polypeptide(L)'
;MSYRNCLLALICIAALWPVTGSAQDDRTLLESDWMELVKGYRENTVGAQLREIDDHDTDFRTVTLAIPKARIRHPDDIEEIVVVGRKPEKPEPLDITYEWLDDYDDDNYGLVIRLGKGSIWPIRLYMYSDPGFTR
;
A
#
# COMPACT_ATOMS: atom_id res chain seq x y z
N MET A 1 53.18 39.13 -24.60
CA MET A 1 51.96 38.79 -23.82
C MET A 1 50.82 38.62 -24.81
N SER A 2 50.10 37.49 -24.68
CA SER A 2 48.90 37.03 -25.42
C SER A 2 47.83 38.15 -25.56
N TYR A 3 46.90 38.22 -26.52
CA TYR A 3 45.75 37.34 -26.87
C TYR A 3 45.18 37.82 -28.23
N ARG A 4 45.06 37.02 -29.31
CA ARG A 4 44.11 35.94 -29.64
C ARG A 4 42.65 36.40 -29.86
N ASN A 5 42.32 36.53 -31.15
CA ASN A 5 41.04 36.56 -31.86
C ASN A 5 39.76 36.33 -31.05
N CYS A 6 38.83 37.29 -31.14
CA CYS A 6 37.48 37.19 -30.60
C CYS A 6 36.49 37.77 -31.62
N LEU A 7 35.84 36.90 -32.41
CA LEU A 7 34.54 37.18 -33.02
C LEU A 7 34.06 35.90 -33.73
N LEU A 8 33.16 35.16 -33.08
CA LEU A 8 32.41 34.10 -33.72
C LEU A 8 30.98 34.06 -33.14
N ALA A 9 30.08 34.58 -33.97
CA ALA A 9 28.68 34.26 -34.20
C ALA A 9 27.81 33.79 -33.02
N LEU A 10 26.85 34.66 -32.68
CA LEU A 10 25.60 34.35 -31.99
C LEU A 10 24.74 33.38 -32.82
N ILE A 11 24.36 32.24 -32.23
CA ILE A 11 23.18 31.46 -32.64
C ILE A 11 22.39 31.17 -31.35
N CYS A 12 21.28 31.89 -31.16
CA CYS A 12 20.31 31.62 -30.10
C CYS A 12 19.40 30.47 -30.53
N ILE A 13 19.63 29.26 -30.02
CA ILE A 13 18.69 28.14 -30.11
C ILE A 13 17.80 28.19 -28.86
N ALA A 14 16.56 28.64 -29.04
CA ALA A 14 15.52 28.54 -28.02
C ALA A 14 15.10 27.08 -27.88
N ALA A 15 15.59 26.40 -26.85
CA ALA A 15 15.14 25.07 -26.48
C ALA A 15 13.75 25.18 -25.81
N LEU A 16 12.70 24.89 -26.59
CA LEU A 16 11.38 24.56 -26.08
C LEU A 16 11.47 23.16 -25.44
N TRP A 17 11.68 23.10 -24.14
CA TRP A 17 11.50 21.85 -23.39
C TRP A 17 10.00 21.61 -23.18
N PRO A 18 9.46 20.43 -23.56
CA PRO A 18 8.14 20.04 -23.11
C PRO A 18 8.19 19.81 -21.60
N VAL A 19 7.44 20.62 -20.86
CA VAL A 19 7.13 20.36 -19.46
C VAL A 19 6.32 19.06 -19.44
N THR A 20 6.99 17.96 -19.17
CA THR A 20 6.35 16.70 -18.81
C THR A 20 5.90 16.86 -17.37
N GLY A 21 4.67 17.35 -17.20
CA GLY A 21 3.99 17.29 -15.91
C GLY A 21 3.72 15.83 -15.58
N SER A 22 4.54 15.26 -14.70
CA SER A 22 4.16 14.05 -13.99
C SER A 22 2.98 14.42 -13.10
N ALA A 23 1.77 14.01 -13.47
CA ALA A 23 0.69 13.90 -12.51
C ALA A 23 1.12 12.80 -11.54
N GLN A 24 1.79 13.18 -10.45
CA GLN A 24 1.91 12.31 -9.29
C GLN A 24 0.50 12.25 -8.71
N ASP A 25 -0.07 11.05 -8.79
CA ASP A 25 -1.31 10.68 -8.13
C ASP A 25 -1.08 10.89 -6.63
N ASP A 26 -1.52 12.04 -6.09
CA ASP A 26 -1.37 12.47 -4.70
C ASP A 26 -2.32 11.67 -3.77
N ARG A 27 -2.43 10.36 -4.00
CA ARG A 27 -3.13 9.45 -3.09
C ARG A 27 -2.32 9.35 -1.82
N THR A 28 -2.94 9.68 -0.69
CA THR A 28 -2.33 9.36 0.62
C THR A 28 -2.39 7.85 0.78
N LEU A 29 -1.25 7.21 0.55
CA LEU A 29 -1.05 5.76 0.65
C LEU A 29 -0.39 5.43 1.99
N LEU A 30 -1.06 4.56 2.76
CA LEU A 30 -0.44 3.89 3.88
C LEU A 30 -0.08 2.45 3.46
N GLU A 31 1.21 2.14 3.48
CA GLU A 31 1.76 0.84 3.08
C GLU A 31 2.31 0.11 4.31
N SER A 32 1.97 -1.18 4.47
CA SER A 32 2.59 -2.04 5.49
C SER A 32 3.92 -2.63 5.00
N ASP A 33 4.73 -3.16 5.91
CA ASP A 33 5.77 -4.12 5.51
C ASP A 33 5.16 -5.45 5.03
N TRP A 34 6.00 -6.34 4.51
CA TRP A 34 5.60 -7.71 4.26
C TRP A 34 5.31 -8.42 5.59
N MET A 35 4.13 -9.02 5.68
CA MET A 35 3.65 -9.75 6.85
C MET A 35 3.55 -11.22 6.54
N GLU A 36 4.11 -12.05 7.40
CA GLU A 36 3.86 -13.49 7.35
C GLU A 36 2.47 -13.79 7.88
N LEU A 37 1.78 -14.75 7.25
CA LEU A 37 0.48 -15.23 7.71
C LEU A 37 0.65 -16.19 8.90
N VAL A 38 1.22 -15.68 9.99
CA VAL A 38 1.50 -16.40 11.22
C VAL A 38 0.88 -15.65 12.39
N LYS A 39 0.08 -16.35 13.20
CA LYS A 39 -0.56 -15.77 14.38
C LYS A 39 0.48 -15.16 15.33
N GLY A 40 0.25 -13.90 15.71
CA GLY A 40 1.12 -13.11 16.57
C GLY A 40 2.15 -12.26 15.82
N TYR A 41 2.38 -12.48 14.53
CA TYR A 41 3.30 -11.68 13.72
C TYR A 41 2.89 -10.21 13.75
N ARG A 42 3.84 -9.32 14.01
CA ARG A 42 3.64 -7.87 14.00
C ARG A 42 4.65 -7.25 13.05
N GLU A 43 4.17 -6.43 12.12
CA GLU A 43 5.04 -5.63 11.28
C GLU A 43 5.36 -4.27 11.90
N ASN A 44 6.42 -3.63 11.42
CA ASN A 44 7.02 -2.47 12.08
C ASN A 44 6.55 -1.13 11.50
N THR A 45 6.14 -1.12 10.24
CA THR A 45 5.79 0.11 9.52
C THR A 45 4.45 0.65 9.99
N VAL A 46 3.36 -0.11 9.93
CA VAL A 46 2.02 0.31 10.40
C VAL A 46 1.71 -0.21 11.81
N GLY A 47 2.52 -1.14 12.34
CA GLY A 47 2.28 -1.78 13.62
C GLY A 47 1.17 -2.83 13.59
N ALA A 48 0.71 -3.22 12.39
CA ALA A 48 -0.32 -4.22 12.18
C ALA A 48 0.13 -5.57 12.75
N GLN A 49 -0.75 -6.21 13.52
CA GLN A 49 -0.48 -7.50 14.13
C GLN A 49 -1.52 -8.53 13.70
N LEU A 50 -1.06 -9.68 13.24
CA LEU A 50 -1.93 -10.80 12.93
C LEU A 50 -2.42 -11.46 14.21
N ARG A 51 -3.73 -11.41 14.46
CA ARG A 51 -4.36 -11.91 15.69
C ARG A 51 -4.95 -13.29 15.50
N GLU A 52 -5.55 -13.53 14.34
CA GLU A 52 -6.28 -14.76 14.07
C GLU A 52 -6.19 -15.17 12.61
N ILE A 53 -6.19 -16.50 12.42
CA ILE A 53 -6.31 -17.15 11.12
C ILE A 53 -7.40 -18.19 11.30
N ASP A 54 -8.48 -18.05 10.55
CA ASP A 54 -9.57 -19.00 10.45
C ASP A 54 -9.51 -19.70 9.09
N ASP A 55 -9.39 -21.02 9.13
CA ASP A 55 -9.28 -21.94 8.00
C ASP A 55 -10.49 -22.88 7.89
N HIS A 56 -11.59 -22.59 8.59
CA HIS A 56 -12.78 -23.44 8.59
C HIS A 56 -13.62 -23.34 7.31
N ASP A 57 -13.48 -22.26 6.54
CA ASP A 57 -14.17 -22.07 5.27
C ASP A 57 -13.50 -22.89 4.15
N THR A 58 -14.32 -23.52 3.31
CA THR A 58 -13.83 -24.38 2.23
C THR A 58 -13.21 -23.61 1.07
N ASP A 59 -13.56 -22.35 0.89
CA ASP A 59 -13.17 -21.52 -0.26
C ASP A 59 -12.26 -20.35 0.14
N PHE A 60 -12.33 -19.93 1.40
CA PHE A 60 -11.58 -18.78 1.92
C PHE A 60 -10.81 -19.10 3.20
N ARG A 61 -9.77 -18.31 3.44
CA ARG A 61 -9.10 -18.19 4.74
C ARG A 61 -9.37 -16.78 5.26
N THR A 62 -9.88 -16.67 6.47
CA THR A 62 -10.11 -15.36 7.10
C THR A 62 -8.94 -15.02 8.00
N VAL A 63 -8.38 -13.83 7.83
CA VAL A 63 -7.26 -13.31 8.63
C VAL A 63 -7.73 -12.06 9.34
N THR A 64 -7.55 -12.01 10.66
CA THR A 64 -7.88 -10.83 11.46
C THR A 64 -6.59 -10.16 11.90
N LEU A 65 -6.46 -8.88 11.55
CA LEU A 65 -5.35 -8.02 11.90
C LEU A 65 -5.80 -6.99 12.93
N ALA A 66 -4.96 -6.70 13.93
CA ALA A 66 -5.12 -5.55 14.81
C ALA A 66 -4.21 -4.42 14.32
N ILE A 67 -4.78 -3.27 13.99
CA ILE A 67 -4.05 -2.11 13.51
C ILE A 67 -4.15 -0.99 14.54
N PRO A 68 -3.03 -0.46 15.07
CA PRO A 68 -3.08 0.55 16.13
C PRO A 68 -3.80 1.83 15.70
N LYS A 69 -4.74 2.31 16.53
CA LYS A 69 -5.47 3.58 16.35
C LYS A 69 -4.53 4.80 16.32
N ALA A 70 -3.34 4.67 16.90
CA ALA A 70 -2.30 5.70 16.81
C ALA A 70 -1.72 5.88 15.39
N ARG A 71 -1.89 4.89 14.50
CA ARG A 71 -1.30 4.86 13.15
C ARG A 71 -2.30 5.19 12.05
N ILE A 72 -3.58 4.96 12.29
CA ILE A 72 -4.70 5.34 11.42
C ILE A 72 -5.65 6.17 12.27
N ARG A 73 -5.89 7.44 11.95
CA ARG A 73 -6.78 8.29 12.76
C ARG A 73 -8.26 8.08 12.44
N HIS A 74 -8.56 7.78 11.19
CA HIS A 74 -9.90 7.64 10.64
C HIS A 74 -9.89 6.47 9.65
N PRO A 75 -10.27 5.24 10.07
CA PRO A 75 -10.34 4.10 9.15
C PRO A 75 -11.44 4.29 8.10
N ASP A 76 -12.48 5.08 8.42
CA ASP A 76 -13.53 5.48 7.47
C ASP A 76 -12.99 6.31 6.29
N ASP A 77 -11.84 6.95 6.44
CA ASP A 77 -11.18 7.65 5.35
C ASP A 77 -10.49 6.66 4.40
N ILE A 78 -10.32 5.38 4.76
CA ILE A 78 -9.69 4.35 3.92
C ILE A 78 -10.73 3.72 3.00
N GLU A 79 -10.71 4.18 1.77
CA GLU A 79 -11.66 3.78 0.72
C GLU A 79 -11.30 2.42 0.09
N GLU A 80 -10.01 2.10 -0.02
CA GLU A 80 -9.55 0.87 -0.69
C GLU A 80 -8.41 0.19 0.07
N ILE A 81 -8.54 -1.13 0.26
CA ILE A 81 -7.46 -2.01 0.72
C ILE A 81 -7.08 -2.98 -0.39
N VAL A 82 -5.84 -2.87 -0.86
CA VAL A 82 -5.24 -3.85 -1.77
C VAL A 82 -4.29 -4.73 -0.98
N VAL A 83 -4.51 -6.04 -1.05
CA VAL A 83 -3.63 -7.04 -0.45
C VAL A 83 -2.80 -7.69 -1.54
N VAL A 84 -1.49 -7.53 -1.45
CA VAL A 84 -0.56 -8.16 -2.39
C VAL A 84 0.08 -9.36 -1.73
N GLY A 85 -0.07 -10.54 -2.35
CA GLY A 85 0.59 -11.77 -1.91
C GLY A 85 1.90 -11.99 -2.64
N ARG A 86 2.96 -12.39 -1.92
CA ARG A 86 4.24 -12.75 -2.52
C ARG A 86 4.31 -14.25 -2.83
N LYS A 87 3.85 -14.66 -4.02
CA LYS A 87 4.18 -15.99 -4.54
C LYS A 87 5.69 -16.07 -4.84
N PRO A 88 6.30 -17.28 -4.84
CA PRO A 88 7.74 -17.45 -5.08
C PRO A 88 8.24 -16.83 -6.39
N GLU A 89 7.38 -16.75 -7.42
CA GLU A 89 7.76 -16.28 -8.75
C GLU A 89 7.48 -14.78 -8.97
N LYS A 90 6.43 -14.21 -8.36
CA LYS A 90 6.08 -12.79 -8.49
C LYS A 90 5.05 -12.32 -7.44
N PRO A 91 5.15 -11.09 -6.90
CA PRO A 91 4.08 -10.48 -6.13
C PRO A 91 2.88 -10.11 -7.01
N GLU A 92 1.67 -10.47 -6.59
CA GLU A 92 0.42 -10.22 -7.32
C GLU A 92 -0.68 -9.75 -6.36
N PRO A 93 -1.56 -8.81 -6.79
CA PRO A 93 -2.77 -8.49 -6.04
C PRO A 93 -3.62 -9.75 -5.84
N LEU A 94 -4.11 -9.94 -4.62
CA LEU A 94 -5.03 -11.00 -4.28
C LEU A 94 -6.45 -10.47 -4.43
N ASP A 95 -7.34 -11.31 -4.96
CA ASP A 95 -8.77 -11.06 -4.88
C ASP A 95 -9.22 -11.28 -3.44
N ILE A 96 -9.72 -10.23 -2.80
CA ILE A 96 -10.03 -10.21 -1.38
C ILE A 96 -11.36 -9.50 -1.10
N THR A 97 -11.93 -9.84 0.04
CA THR A 97 -12.94 -8.99 0.70
C THR A 97 -12.39 -8.60 2.06
N TYR A 98 -12.73 -7.40 2.52
CA TYR A 98 -12.28 -6.91 3.82
C TYR A 98 -13.39 -6.18 4.57
N GLU A 99 -13.21 -6.09 5.89
CA GLU A 99 -14.12 -5.41 6.81
C GLU A 99 -13.31 -4.79 7.95
N TRP A 100 -13.66 -3.55 8.32
CA TRP A 100 -13.12 -2.88 9.50
C TRP A 100 -14.04 -3.07 10.70
N LEU A 101 -13.44 -3.29 11.87
CA LEU A 101 -14.10 -3.39 13.16
C LEU A 101 -13.58 -2.25 14.05
N ASP A 102 -14.40 -1.22 14.25
CA ASP A 102 -14.01 -0.02 15.01
C ASP A 102 -13.82 -0.27 16.51
N ASP A 103 -14.60 -1.21 17.04
CA ASP A 103 -14.68 -1.60 18.44
C ASP A 103 -13.96 -2.92 18.74
N TYR A 104 -12.95 -3.27 17.92
CA TYR A 104 -12.17 -4.49 18.11
C TYR A 104 -11.50 -4.56 19.50
N ASP A 105 -10.73 -3.53 19.86
CA ASP A 105 -10.26 -3.29 21.21
C ASP A 105 -10.02 -1.78 21.46
N ASP A 106 -9.62 -1.42 22.69
CA ASP A 106 -9.47 -0.01 23.09
C ASP A 106 -8.40 0.72 22.26
N ASP A 107 -7.35 0.03 21.82
CA ASP A 107 -6.14 0.64 21.22
C ASP A 107 -6.00 0.36 19.71
N ASN A 108 -6.77 -0.57 19.17
CA ASN A 108 -6.62 -1.08 17.80
C ASN A 108 -7.97 -1.14 17.07
N TYR A 109 -7.91 -0.90 15.77
CA TYR A 109 -8.94 -1.31 14.81
C TYR A 109 -8.74 -2.78 14.45
N GLY A 110 -9.83 -3.50 14.23
CA GLY A 110 -9.80 -4.83 13.63
C GLY A 110 -9.91 -4.71 12.11
N LEU A 111 -9.03 -5.37 11.37
CA LEU A 111 -9.14 -5.52 9.92
C LEU A 111 -9.29 -7.01 9.61
N VAL A 112 -10.47 -7.41 9.16
CA VAL A 112 -10.79 -8.78 8.77
C VAL A 112 -10.64 -8.89 7.27
N ILE A 113 -9.80 -9.80 6.79
CA ILE A 113 -9.51 -10.00 5.36
C ILE A 113 -9.82 -11.45 5.00
N ARG A 114 -10.64 -11.67 3.98
CA ARG A 114 -10.87 -13.00 3.41
C ARG A 114 -9.97 -13.19 2.19
N LEU A 115 -9.04 -14.13 2.30
CA LEU A 115 -8.09 -14.52 1.27
C LEU A 115 -8.58 -15.79 0.58
N GLY A 116 -8.34 -15.92 -0.73
CA GLY A 116 -8.60 -17.18 -1.44
C GLY A 116 -7.82 -18.36 -0.84
N LYS A 117 -8.43 -19.55 -0.82
CA LYS A 117 -7.85 -20.78 -0.28
C LYS A 117 -6.43 -21.04 -0.79
N GLY A 118 -5.55 -21.48 0.11
CA GLY A 118 -4.14 -21.80 -0.21
C GLY A 118 -3.19 -20.60 -0.17
N SER A 119 -3.69 -19.41 0.18
CA SER A 119 -2.86 -18.24 0.47
C SER A 119 -2.09 -18.45 1.78
N ILE A 120 -0.88 -19.00 1.65
CA ILE A 120 0.11 -19.12 2.73
C ILE A 120 1.25 -18.10 2.59
N TRP A 121 1.14 -17.23 1.59
CA TRP A 121 2.19 -16.32 1.19
C TRP A 121 2.24 -15.09 2.09
N PRO A 122 3.42 -14.50 2.31
CA PRO A 122 3.51 -13.19 2.94
C PRO A 122 2.66 -12.18 2.18
N ILE A 123 1.90 -11.36 2.91
CA ILE A 123 1.03 -10.34 2.35
C ILE A 123 1.55 -8.94 2.67
N ARG A 124 1.15 -7.97 1.87
CA ARG A 124 1.37 -6.55 2.15
C ARG A 124 0.05 -5.80 1.94
N LEU A 125 -0.24 -4.89 2.85
CA LEU A 125 -1.41 -4.03 2.77
C LEU A 125 -1.04 -2.71 2.13
N TYR A 126 -1.88 -2.27 1.19
CA TYR A 126 -1.89 -0.94 0.64
C TYR A 126 -3.26 -0.33 0.94
N MET A 127 -3.29 0.71 1.77
CA MET A 127 -4.50 1.40 2.20
C MET A 127 -4.53 2.78 1.55
N TYR A 128 -5.54 3.04 0.74
CA TYR A 128 -5.71 4.30 0.01
C TYR A 128 -6.84 5.10 0.65
N SER A 129 -6.60 6.39 0.93
CA SER A 129 -7.58 7.26 1.57
C SER A 129 -8.26 8.27 0.64
N ASP A 130 -8.28 7.99 -0.67
CA ASP A 130 -8.79 8.90 -1.69
C ASP A 130 -10.08 8.30 -2.30
N PRO A 131 -11.13 9.09 -2.61
CA PRO A 131 -12.44 8.60 -3.10
C PRO A 131 -12.41 8.07 -4.54
N GLY A 132 -11.25 7.64 -5.01
CA GLY A 132 -10.98 7.30 -6.40
C GLY A 132 -11.24 5.84 -6.76
N PHE A 133 -12.40 5.28 -6.44
CA PHE A 133 -13.02 4.17 -7.19
C PHE A 133 -14.48 3.94 -6.72
N THR A 134 -15.39 4.84 -7.08
CA THR A 134 -16.82 4.46 -7.18
C THR A 134 -16.95 3.55 -8.39
N ARG A 135 -17.26 2.28 -8.16
CA ARG A 135 -17.51 1.29 -9.22
C ARG A 135 -18.89 1.46 -9.83
#